data_AF-A0A1Q5TB30-F1
#
_entry.id   AF-A0A1Q5TB30-F1
#
_cell.length_a   1.000
_cell.length_b   1.000
_cell.length_c   1.000
_cell.angle_alpha   90.00
_cell.angle_beta   90.00
_cell.angle_gamma   90.00
#
_symmetry.space_group_name_H-M   'P 1'
#
loop_
_entity.id
_entity.type
_entity.pdbx_description
1 polymer ?
#
loop_
_entity_poly.entity_id
_entity_poly.type
_entity_poly.pdbx_seq_one_letter_code
_entity_poly.pdbx_strand_id
1 'polypeptide(L)'
;MESTDVKIRWCHLSPPEESEAYPGFNPSITVLPVGHRRRENSRPLHESMVFERDQILRLRDGTKIYADIYRPANEAVVPAIMVWGPYGKSGSGEFENELVA
;
A
#
# COMPACT_ATOMS: atom_id res chain seq x y z
N MET A 1 26.30 -1.96 -31.40
CA MET A 1 25.44 -2.34 -30.26
C MET A 1 24.16 -2.84 -30.90
N GLU A 2 24.00 -4.17 -31.01
CA GLU A 2 22.82 -4.75 -31.66
C GLU A 2 21.59 -4.50 -30.80
N SER A 3 20.56 -3.91 -31.40
CA SER A 3 19.25 -3.71 -30.78
C SER A 3 18.58 -5.07 -30.60
N THR A 4 18.43 -5.53 -29.37
CA THR A 4 17.62 -6.73 -29.08
C THR A 4 16.14 -6.34 -29.13
N ASP A 5 15.35 -7.00 -29.97
CA ASP A 5 13.90 -6.84 -30.00
C ASP A 5 13.29 -7.39 -28.69
N VAL A 6 13.05 -6.51 -27.74
CA VAL A 6 12.33 -6.85 -26.50
C VAL A 6 10.85 -6.99 -26.82
N LYS A 7 10.32 -8.22 -26.79
CA LYS A 7 8.88 -8.47 -26.90
C LYS A 7 8.21 -8.18 -25.55
N ILE A 8 7.53 -7.05 -25.47
CA ILE A 8 6.70 -6.70 -24.31
C ILE A 8 5.34 -7.38 -24.46
N ARG A 9 5.00 -8.27 -23.52
CA ARG A 9 3.65 -8.87 -23.43
C ARG A 9 2.68 -7.82 -22.88
N TRP A 10 1.67 -7.47 -23.65
CA TRP A 10 0.56 -6.65 -23.18
C TRP A 10 -0.56 -7.57 -22.72
N CYS A 11 -0.92 -7.53 -21.44
CA CYS A 11 -2.04 -8.29 -20.88
C CYS A 11 -2.95 -7.36 -20.07
N HIS A 12 -4.23 -7.72 -20.01
CA HIS A 12 -5.13 -7.10 -19.05
C HIS A 12 -4.77 -7.58 -17.65
N LEU A 13 -4.60 -6.64 -16.70
CA LEU A 13 -4.57 -7.00 -15.29
C LEU A 13 -5.90 -7.60 -14.89
N SER A 14 -5.86 -8.71 -14.15
CA SER A 14 -7.03 -9.27 -13.50
C SER A 14 -7.60 -8.25 -12.51
N PRO A 15 -8.93 -8.23 -12.30
CA PRO A 15 -9.55 -7.43 -11.26
C PRO A 15 -8.89 -7.71 -9.89
N PRO A 16 -8.71 -6.70 -9.02
CA PRO A 16 -8.16 -6.89 -7.69
C PRO A 16 -8.90 -7.95 -6.86
N GLU A 17 -10.20 -8.11 -7.07
CA GLU A 17 -11.05 -9.10 -6.39
C GLU A 17 -10.65 -10.55 -6.68
N GLU A 18 -9.93 -10.79 -7.77
CA GLU A 18 -9.41 -12.10 -8.14
C GLU A 18 -8.01 -12.37 -7.55
N SER A 19 -7.38 -11.35 -6.97
CA SER A 19 -6.05 -11.45 -6.34
C SER A 19 -6.16 -11.89 -4.88
N GLU A 20 -5.44 -12.97 -4.52
CA GLU A 20 -5.26 -13.36 -3.10
C GLU A 20 -4.51 -12.29 -2.29
N ALA A 21 -3.74 -11.42 -2.96
CA ALA A 21 -3.02 -10.34 -2.31
C ALA A 21 -3.93 -9.16 -1.92
N TYR A 22 -5.16 -9.11 -2.45
CA TYR A 22 -6.15 -8.11 -2.08
C TYR A 22 -7.10 -8.63 -0.98
N PRO A 23 -6.91 -8.23 0.28
CA PRO A 23 -7.75 -8.67 1.40
C PRO A 23 -9.17 -8.05 1.42
N GLY A 24 -9.63 -7.45 0.32
CA GLY A 24 -10.87 -6.69 0.26
C GLY A 24 -10.82 -5.34 0.98
N PHE A 25 -11.91 -4.58 0.83
CA PHE A 25 -12.14 -3.33 1.55
C PHE A 25 -12.48 -3.63 3.02
N ASN A 26 -11.63 -3.16 3.94
CA ASN A 26 -11.72 -3.46 5.36
C ASN A 26 -11.30 -2.26 6.23
N PRO A 27 -12.13 -1.20 6.27
CA PRO A 27 -11.85 -0.01 7.07
C PRO A 27 -11.81 -0.37 8.56
N SER A 28 -10.71 -0.02 9.21
CA SER A 28 -10.49 -0.36 10.62
C SER A 28 -9.55 0.62 11.29
N ILE A 29 -9.63 0.72 12.61
CA ILE A 29 -8.73 1.51 13.43
C ILE A 29 -8.14 0.58 14.48
N THR A 30 -6.82 0.46 14.49
CA THR A 30 -6.09 -0.39 15.45
C THR A 30 -4.98 0.41 16.11
N VAL A 31 -4.75 0.19 17.41
CA VAL A 31 -3.58 0.72 18.10
C VAL A 31 -2.44 -0.29 18.02
N LEU A 32 -1.32 0.11 17.43
CA LEU A 32 -0.07 -0.62 17.41
C LEU A 32 0.72 -0.24 18.67
N PRO A 33 1.01 -1.18 19.59
CA PRO A 33 1.72 -0.87 20.83
C PRO A 33 3.21 -0.59 20.60
N VAL A 34 3.86 0.02 21.60
CA VAL A 34 5.32 0.13 21.65
C VAL A 34 5.94 -1.26 21.48
N GLY A 35 7.00 -1.36 20.68
CA GLY A 35 7.66 -2.63 20.38
C GLY A 35 7.03 -3.43 19.22
N HIS A 36 5.86 -3.02 18.71
CA HIS A 36 5.25 -3.67 17.55
C HIS A 36 6.20 -3.71 16.34
N ARG A 37 6.18 -4.81 15.59
CA ARG A 37 6.95 -5.02 14.37
C ARG A 37 6.04 -5.48 13.24
N ARG A 38 6.10 -4.80 12.07
CA ARG A 38 5.33 -5.20 10.87
C ARG A 38 5.75 -6.58 10.34
N ARG A 39 7.05 -6.88 10.37
CA ARG A 39 7.67 -8.18 10.08
C ARG A 39 8.69 -8.47 11.16
N GLU A 40 9.04 -9.73 11.39
CA GLU A 40 10.00 -10.15 12.42
C GLU A 40 11.30 -9.31 12.41
N ASN A 41 11.88 -9.10 11.23
CA ASN A 41 13.12 -8.33 11.05
C ASN A 41 12.93 -6.81 10.93
N SER A 42 11.71 -6.28 11.08
CA SER A 42 11.46 -4.82 11.02
C SER A 42 11.91 -4.14 12.31
N ARG A 43 12.34 -2.87 12.23
CA ARG A 43 12.62 -2.05 13.41
C ARG A 43 11.35 -1.95 14.28
N PRO A 44 11.43 -2.18 15.60
CA PRO A 44 10.28 -2.04 16.48
C PRO A 44 9.88 -0.57 16.61
N LEU A 45 8.58 -0.33 16.79
CA LEU A 45 8.07 1.01 17.09
C LEU A 45 8.59 1.49 18.45
N HIS A 46 9.06 2.74 18.50
CA HIS A 46 9.55 3.38 19.74
C HIS A 46 8.41 3.96 20.58
N GLU A 47 7.26 4.21 19.94
CA GLU A 47 6.05 4.75 20.54
C GLU A 47 4.82 4.03 19.96
N SER A 48 3.67 4.11 20.63
CA SER A 48 2.43 3.55 20.10
C SER A 48 1.88 4.42 18.96
N MET A 49 1.27 3.76 17.97
CA MET A 49 0.70 4.41 16.81
C MET A 49 -0.73 3.96 16.59
N VAL A 50 -1.59 4.85 16.12
CA VAL A 50 -2.89 4.49 15.55
C VAL A 50 -2.68 4.18 14.08
N PHE A 51 -3.14 3.01 13.65
CA PHE A 51 -3.23 2.59 12.26
C PHE A 51 -4.69 2.62 11.83
N GLU A 52 -5.02 3.53 10.93
CA GLU A 52 -6.34 3.63 10.29
C GLU A 52 -6.23 3.10 8.87
N ARG A 53 -6.89 1.96 8.63
CA ARG A 53 -6.88 1.27 7.35
C ARG A 53 -8.02 1.74 6.46
N ASP A 54 -7.77 1.76 5.15
CA ASP A 54 -8.76 2.02 4.09
C ASP A 54 -9.55 3.34 4.28
N GLN A 55 -8.85 4.40 4.70
CA GLN A 55 -9.44 5.72 4.87
C GLN A 55 -9.66 6.41 3.53
N ILE A 56 -10.84 7.04 3.38
CA ILE A 56 -11.22 7.69 2.13
C ILE A 56 -10.52 9.05 2.01
N LEU A 57 -9.80 9.24 0.91
CA LEU A 57 -9.40 10.54 0.42
C LEU A 57 -10.23 10.86 -0.83
N ARG A 58 -10.93 11.99 -0.80
CA ARG A 58 -11.74 12.46 -1.93
C ARG A 58 -10.93 13.40 -2.79
N LEU A 59 -10.82 13.06 -4.07
CA LEU A 59 -10.19 13.90 -5.07
C LEU A 59 -11.15 15.01 -5.52
N ARG A 60 -10.61 15.99 -6.26
CA ARG A 60 -11.35 17.17 -6.73
C ARG A 60 -12.54 16.83 -7.64
N ASP A 61 -12.44 15.73 -8.38
CA ASP A 61 -13.47 15.20 -9.28
C ASP A 61 -14.53 14.35 -8.55
N GLY A 62 -14.40 14.16 -7.24
CA GLY A 62 -15.27 13.31 -6.44
C GLY A 62 -14.83 11.84 -6.37
N THR A 63 -13.79 11.45 -7.11
CA THR A 63 -13.20 10.10 -7.04
C THR A 63 -12.72 9.81 -5.61
N LYS A 64 -13.04 8.61 -5.11
CA LYS A 64 -12.56 8.13 -3.81
C LYS A 64 -11.32 7.28 -4.03
N ILE A 65 -10.22 7.66 -3.41
CA ILE A 65 -9.05 6.78 -3.24
C ILE A 65 -8.95 6.38 -1.77
N TYR A 66 -8.30 5.26 -1.49
CA TYR A 66 -8.16 4.74 -0.13
C TYR A 66 -6.70 4.79 0.31
N ALA A 67 -6.46 5.25 1.53
CA ALA A 67 -5.15 5.37 2.14
C ALA A 67 -5.11 4.71 3.51
N ASP A 68 -3.93 4.22 3.86
CA ASP A 68 -3.61 3.75 5.19
C ASP A 68 -2.91 4.90 5.94
N ILE A 69 -3.42 5.27 7.11
CA ILE A 69 -2.91 6.39 7.91
C ILE A 69 -2.25 5.83 9.17
N TYR A 70 -0.98 6.18 9.36
CA TYR A 70 -0.23 5.90 10.58
C TYR A 70 0.05 7.22 11.28
N ARG A 71 -0.42 7.37 12.53
CA ARG A 71 -0.19 8.58 13.33
C ARG A 71 0.12 8.23 14.78
N PRO A 72 0.79 9.10 15.54
CA PRO A 72 0.95 8.91 16.98
C PRO A 72 -0.39 8.67 17.67
N ALA A 73 -0.39 7.86 18.73
CA ALA A 73 -1.59 7.64 19.54
C ALA A 73 -1.91 8.80 20.50
N ASN A 74 -1.01 9.78 20.61
CA ASN A 74 -1.20 11.02 21.35
C ASN A 74 -1.73 12.14 20.43
N GLU A 75 -1.89 13.35 20.98
CA GLU A 75 -2.39 14.53 20.25
C GLU A 75 -1.27 15.38 19.62
N ALA A 76 -0.06 14.83 19.44
CA ALA A 76 1.04 15.58 18.88
C ALA A 76 0.79 15.96 17.42
N VAL A 77 0.98 17.24 17.09
CA VAL A 77 0.98 17.73 15.71
C VAL A 77 2.34 17.44 15.10
N VAL A 78 2.38 16.54 14.12
CA VAL A 78 3.61 16.09 13.45
C VAL A 78 3.52 16.30 11.94
N PRO A 79 4.64 16.50 11.23
CA PRO A 79 4.65 16.51 9.78
C PRO A 79 4.12 15.20 9.19
N ALA A 80 3.32 15.29 8.13
CA ALA A 80 2.86 14.12 7.39
C ALA A 80 3.88 13.71 6.32
N ILE A 81 4.13 12.41 6.20
CA ILE A 81 4.88 11.81 5.08
C ILE A 81 3.89 11.06 4.21
N MET A 82 3.91 11.33 2.91
CA MET A 82 3.01 10.70 1.95
C MET A 82 3.81 9.83 0.97
N VAL A 83 3.35 8.60 0.79
CA VAL A 83 3.83 7.69 -0.25
C VAL A 83 2.61 7.30 -1.08
N TRP A 84 2.72 7.46 -2.40
CA TRP A 84 1.65 7.13 -3.33
C TRP A 84 2.24 6.49 -4.58
N GLY A 85 1.52 5.50 -5.11
CA GLY A 85 1.83 4.85 -6.37
C GLY A 85 0.73 3.86 -6.73
N PRO A 86 0.69 3.38 -7.98
CA PRO A 86 -0.37 2.48 -8.47
C PRO A 86 -0.16 1.01 -8.05
N TYR A 87 0.77 0.72 -7.14
CA TYR A 87 1.31 -0.62 -6.88
C TYR A 87 0.76 -1.25 -5.59
N GLY A 88 -0.46 -0.89 -5.22
CA GLY A 88 -1.12 -1.36 -4.02
C GLY A 88 -0.54 -0.73 -2.74
N LYS A 89 -1.39 -0.09 -1.94
CA LYS A 89 -0.99 0.57 -0.68
C LYS A 89 -0.44 -0.38 0.39
N SER A 90 -0.78 -1.67 0.30
CA SER A 90 -0.36 -2.70 1.26
C SER A 90 0.73 -3.62 0.71
N GLY A 91 1.31 -3.29 -0.45
CA GLY A 91 2.28 -4.14 -1.15
C GLY A 91 1.63 -5.30 -1.91
N SER A 92 0.36 -5.15 -2.28
CA SER A 92 -0.43 -6.11 -3.05
C SER A 92 -0.40 -5.85 -4.57
N GLY A 93 0.50 -4.99 -5.04
CA GLY A 93 0.67 -4.74 -6.46
C GLY A 93 1.20 -5.98 -7.16
N GLU A 94 0.40 -6.55 -8.05
CA GLU A 94 0.83 -7.64 -8.92
C GLU A 94 1.55 -7.05 -10.14
N PHE A 95 2.72 -7.61 -10.44
CA PHE A 95 3.47 -7.32 -11.65
C PHE A 95 3.96 -8.63 -12.24
N GLU A 96 3.35 -9.07 -13.33
CA GLU A 96 3.91 -10.14 -14.15
C GLU A 96 4.97 -9.54 -15.07
N ASN A 97 6.23 -9.66 -14.68
CA ASN A 97 7.34 -9.41 -15.59
C ASN A 97 7.76 -10.74 -16.22
N GLU A 98 7.04 -11.19 -17.24
CA GLU A 98 7.45 -12.34 -18.03
C GLU A 98 8.37 -11.85 -19.16
N LEU A 99 9.67 -12.14 -19.04
CA LEU A 99 10.59 -12.02 -20.16
C LEU A 99 10.28 -13.17 -21.12
N VAL A 100 9.57 -12.86 -22.20
CA VAL A 100 9.33 -13.84 -23.27
C VAL A 100 10.62 -13.94 -24.09
N ALA A 101 11.43 -14.97 -23.80
CA ALA A 101 12.61 -15.33 -24.56
C ALA A 101 12.25 -15.92 -25.94
#